data_AF-A0A1J3CRY4-F1
#
_entry.id   AF-A0A1J3CRY4-F1
#
_cell.length_a   1.000
_cell.length_b   1.000
_cell.length_c   1.000
_cell.angle_alpha   90.00
_cell.angle_beta   90.00
_cell.angle_gamma   90.00
#
_symmetry.space_group_name_H-M   'P 1'
#
loop_
_entity.id
_entity.type
_entity.pdbx_description
1 polymer ?
#
loop_
_entity_poly.entity_id
_entity_poly.type
_entity_poly.pdbx_seq_one_letter_code
_entity_poly.pdbx_strand_id
1 'polypeptide(L)'
;QIYIAAGEIYGSEHRLSVLREAFPRIVKKEMLLESAELQQFQNHSSQMAALDFMVSVASNTFIPTYDGNMAKVVEGHRRYLGFKKTILLDRKRLVELLDLHLNKTLTWDQFAVAVKAAHEKRTGAPTQRRVISDKPKEEDYFYANPQECLCEGTNCQDLFTHRNSNLTH
;
A
#
# COMPACT_ATOMS: atom_id res chain seq x y z
N GLN A 1 10.80 7.71 8.89
CA GLN A 1 10.43 8.79 7.97
C GLN A 1 9.19 8.35 7.22
N ILE A 2 8.25 9.24 6.94
CA ILE A 2 7.01 8.93 6.20
C ILE A 2 7.07 9.69 4.87
N TYR A 3 6.84 8.97 3.78
CA TYR A 3 6.66 9.58 2.46
C TYR A 3 5.18 9.58 2.11
N ILE A 4 4.64 10.72 1.69
CA ILE A 4 3.25 10.85 1.28
C ILE A 4 3.21 10.92 -0.26
N ALA A 5 2.81 9.81 -0.86
CA ALA A 5 2.55 9.69 -2.30
C ALA A 5 1.12 10.16 -2.61
N ALA A 6 0.91 11.47 -2.76
CA ALA A 6 -0.40 12.04 -3.05
C ALA A 6 -0.29 13.29 -3.94
N GLY A 7 -1.39 13.62 -4.60
CA GLY A 7 -1.61 14.98 -5.11
C GLY A 7 -1.90 15.96 -3.98
N GLU A 8 -2.55 17.07 -4.30
CA GLU A 8 -3.01 18.00 -3.26
C GLU A 8 -3.98 17.29 -2.30
N ILE A 9 -3.67 17.32 -1.01
CA ILE A 9 -4.45 16.66 0.02
C ILE A 9 -5.66 17.52 0.36
N TYR A 10 -6.83 16.91 0.46
CA TYR A 10 -8.06 17.61 0.84
C TYR A 10 -7.89 18.32 2.20
N GLY A 11 -8.16 19.63 2.21
CA GLY A 11 -7.93 20.50 3.38
C GLY A 11 -6.45 20.78 3.67
N SER A 12 -5.57 20.50 2.70
CA SER A 12 -4.17 20.89 2.60
C SER A 12 -3.39 20.79 3.91
N GLU A 13 -2.64 21.84 4.27
CA GLU A 13 -1.79 21.84 5.46
C GLU A 13 -2.59 21.82 6.77
N HIS A 14 -3.83 22.32 6.78
CA HIS A 14 -4.66 22.27 7.99
C HIS A 14 -4.90 20.82 8.43
N ARG A 15 -5.24 19.93 7.48
CA ARG A 15 -5.50 18.50 7.77
C ARG A 15 -4.22 17.71 8.01
N LEU A 16 -3.09 18.17 7.46
CA LEU A 16 -1.79 17.53 7.66
C LEU A 16 -1.08 17.99 8.94
N SER A 17 -1.48 19.13 9.53
CA SER A 17 -0.82 19.70 10.72
C SER A 17 -0.68 18.70 11.87
N VAL A 18 -1.79 18.05 12.24
CA VAL A 18 -1.82 17.00 13.29
C VAL A 18 -0.91 15.82 12.94
N LEU A 19 -0.88 15.42 11.67
CA LEU A 19 -0.02 14.33 11.21
C LEU A 19 1.46 14.72 11.26
N ARG A 20 1.81 15.96 10.90
CA ARG A 20 3.19 16.48 10.96
C ARG A 20 3.67 16.68 12.38
N GLU A 21 2.79 17.09 13.29
CA GLU A 21 3.11 17.21 14.72
C GLU A 21 3.46 15.84 15.31
N ALA A 22 2.66 14.81 15.00
CA ALA A 22 2.94 13.43 15.42
C ALA A 22 4.15 12.81 14.69
N PHE A 23 4.36 13.16 13.42
CA PHE A 23 5.41 12.62 12.56
C PHE A 23 6.18 13.74 11.87
N PRO A 24 7.20 14.34 12.52
CA PRO A 24 7.87 15.53 11.99
C PRO A 24 8.69 15.27 10.72
N ARG A 25 9.05 14.01 10.46
CA ARG A 25 9.83 13.62 9.27
C ARG A 25 8.91 13.11 8.15
N ILE A 26 8.04 14.00 7.66
CA ILE A 26 7.19 13.77 6.48
C ILE A 26 7.82 14.39 5.24
N VAL A 27 7.89 13.60 4.16
CA VAL A 27 8.46 13.98 2.86
C VAL A 27 7.41 13.77 1.77
N LYS A 28 7.43 14.59 0.73
CA LYS A 28 6.59 14.48 -0.48
C LYS A 28 7.44 14.65 -1.73
N LYS A 29 6.91 14.33 -2.93
CA LYS A 29 7.68 14.38 -4.19
C LYS A 29 8.35 15.72 -4.45
N GLU A 30 7.75 16.82 -4.02
CA GLU A 30 8.30 18.17 -4.20
C GLU A 30 9.55 18.44 -3.34
N MET A 31 9.91 17.52 -2.44
CA MET A 31 11.08 17.60 -1.56
C MET A 31 12.20 16.63 -1.95
N LEU A 32 12.03 15.85 -3.03
CA LEU A 32 12.99 14.81 -3.41
C LEU A 32 14.17 15.33 -4.24
N LEU A 33 13.93 16.36 -5.04
CA LEU A 33 14.87 16.90 -6.02
C LEU A 33 15.06 18.40 -5.79
N GLU A 34 16.12 18.96 -6.36
CA GLU A 34 16.29 20.42 -6.39
C GLU A 34 15.18 21.06 -7.23
N SER A 35 14.83 22.31 -6.93
CA SER A 35 13.72 23.00 -7.61
C SER A 35 13.89 23.07 -9.12
N ALA A 36 15.12 23.24 -9.62
CA ALA A 36 15.43 23.28 -11.05
C ALA A 36 15.21 21.93 -11.75
N GLU A 37 15.55 20.83 -11.08
CA GLU A 37 15.31 19.47 -11.61
C GLU A 37 13.82 19.13 -11.57
N LEU A 38 13.15 19.50 -10.47
CA LEU A 38 11.72 19.24 -10.30
C LEU A 38 10.87 19.97 -11.35
N GLN A 39 11.28 21.17 -11.78
CA GLN A 39 10.60 21.95 -12.82
C GLN A 39 10.43 21.18 -14.13
N GLN A 40 11.33 20.25 -14.44
CA GLN A 40 11.23 19.40 -15.65
C GLN A 40 9.98 18.51 -15.62
N PHE A 41 9.45 18.20 -14.43
CA PHE A 41 8.30 17.30 -14.24
C PHE A 41 7.00 18.05 -13.94
N GLN A 42 7.04 19.29 -13.48
CA GLN A 42 5.88 20.00 -12.90
C GLN A 42 4.65 20.08 -13.82
N ASN A 43 4.86 20.18 -15.13
CA ASN A 43 3.76 20.23 -16.11
C ASN A 43 3.39 18.84 -16.69
N HIS A 44 4.00 17.78 -16.17
CA HIS A 44 3.81 16.41 -16.62
C HIS A 44 3.32 15.54 -15.44
N SER A 45 2.01 15.57 -15.20
CA SER A 45 1.37 14.87 -14.07
C SER A 45 1.76 13.40 -13.95
N SER A 46 1.85 12.67 -15.07
CA SER A 46 2.29 11.26 -15.10
C SER A 46 3.75 11.08 -14.68
N GLN A 47 4.64 12.03 -15.03
CA GLN A 47 6.05 11.97 -14.62
C GLN A 47 6.20 12.32 -13.13
N MET A 48 5.43 13.30 -12.63
CA MET A 48 5.35 13.57 -11.20
C MET A 48 4.84 12.36 -10.40
N ALA A 49 3.85 11.64 -10.93
CA ALA A 49 3.38 10.39 -10.35
C ALA A 49 4.43 9.26 -10.41
N ALA A 50 5.34 9.29 -11.38
CA ALA A 50 6.44 8.32 -11.44
C ALA A 50 7.42 8.48 -10.27
N LEU A 51 7.64 9.70 -9.77
CA LEU A 51 8.42 9.92 -8.54
C LEU A 51 7.76 9.24 -7.34
N ASP A 52 6.45 9.43 -7.17
CA ASP A 52 5.66 8.75 -6.14
C ASP A 52 5.75 7.23 -6.28
N PHE A 53 5.78 6.70 -7.50
CA PHE A 53 5.88 5.28 -7.80
C PHE A 53 7.22 4.72 -7.33
N MET A 54 8.32 5.34 -7.76
CA MET A 54 9.68 4.89 -7.42
C MET A 54 9.89 4.84 -5.91
N VAL A 55 9.50 5.90 -5.19
CA VAL A 55 9.64 5.94 -3.73
C VAL A 55 8.74 4.90 -3.06
N SER A 56 7.49 4.73 -3.53
CA SER A 56 6.57 3.75 -2.97
C SER A 56 7.06 2.31 -3.15
N VAL A 57 7.64 1.97 -4.30
CA VAL A 57 8.24 0.64 -4.57
C VAL A 57 9.52 0.41 -3.75
N ALA A 58 10.34 1.45 -3.56
CA ALA A 58 11.57 1.38 -2.78
C ALA A 58 11.32 1.30 -1.26
N SER A 59 10.19 1.83 -0.78
CA SER A 59 9.87 1.91 0.65
C SER A 59 9.85 0.56 1.39
N ASN A 60 10.16 0.58 2.69
CA ASN A 60 10.09 -0.63 3.54
C ASN A 60 8.65 -1.13 3.73
N THR A 61 7.68 -0.23 3.82
CA THR A 61 6.25 -0.56 3.99
C THR A 61 5.42 0.42 3.17
N PHE A 62 4.51 -0.12 2.37
CA PHE A 62 3.55 0.65 1.59
C PHE A 62 2.14 0.46 2.16
N ILE A 63 1.38 1.55 2.30
CA ILE A 63 0.00 1.53 2.82
C ILE A 63 -0.86 2.40 1.89
N PRO A 64 -1.56 1.79 0.90
CA PRO A 64 -2.48 2.54 0.06
C PRO A 64 -3.75 2.89 0.84
N THR A 65 -4.22 4.14 0.71
CA THR A 65 -5.49 4.59 1.30
C THR A 65 -6.69 4.24 0.42
N TYR A 66 -6.49 4.09 -0.89
CA TYR A 66 -7.52 3.73 -1.86
C TYR A 66 -6.97 2.76 -2.92
N ASP A 67 -7.83 1.89 -3.43
CA ASP A 67 -7.48 0.88 -4.45
C ASP A 67 -7.56 1.46 -5.88
N GLY A 68 -6.75 2.50 -6.12
CA GLY A 68 -6.63 3.14 -7.43
C GLY A 68 -5.54 2.51 -8.29
N ASN A 69 -5.46 2.89 -9.56
CA ASN A 69 -4.47 2.34 -10.51
C ASN A 69 -3.03 2.42 -9.99
N MET A 70 -2.66 3.54 -9.36
CA MET A 70 -1.35 3.73 -8.76
C MET A 70 -1.08 2.70 -7.65
N ALA A 71 -2.04 2.48 -6.75
CA ALA A 71 -1.91 1.51 -5.67
C ALA A 71 -1.72 0.10 -6.22
N LYS A 72 -2.53 -0.28 -7.22
CA LYS A 72 -2.45 -1.59 -7.88
C LYS A 72 -1.08 -1.82 -8.52
N VAL A 73 -0.57 -0.87 -9.30
CA VAL A 73 0.74 -1.02 -9.97
C VAL A 73 1.89 -1.07 -8.96
N VAL A 74 1.86 -0.24 -7.90
CA VAL A 74 2.86 -0.33 -6.82
C VAL A 74 2.80 -1.68 -6.11
N GLU A 75 1.60 -2.15 -5.78
CA GLU A 75 1.40 -3.43 -5.10
C GLU A 75 1.91 -4.61 -5.92
N GLY A 76 1.55 -4.67 -7.21
CA GLY A 76 2.03 -5.73 -8.10
C GLY A 76 3.54 -5.70 -8.31
N HIS A 77 4.15 -4.52 -8.43
CA HIS A 77 5.61 -4.40 -8.52
C HIS A 77 6.29 -4.82 -7.21
N ARG A 78 5.71 -4.46 -6.05
CA ARG A 78 6.20 -4.90 -4.73
C ARG A 78 6.06 -6.39 -4.52
N ARG A 79 5.00 -7.03 -5.05
CA ARG A 79 4.87 -8.50 -5.11
C ARG A 79 5.98 -9.11 -5.95
N TYR A 80 6.21 -8.58 -7.15
CA TYR A 80 7.26 -9.03 -8.08
C TYR A 80 8.66 -8.98 -7.45
N LEU A 81 8.98 -7.92 -6.69
CA LEU A 81 10.25 -7.78 -5.97
C LEU A 81 10.32 -8.58 -4.66
N GLY A 82 9.75 -9.78 -4.61
CA GLY A 82 9.83 -10.68 -3.47
C GLY A 82 8.85 -10.35 -2.34
N PHE A 83 7.60 -9.99 -2.67
CA PHE A 83 6.53 -9.76 -1.69
C PHE A 83 6.89 -8.71 -0.63
N LYS A 84 7.42 -7.56 -1.06
CA LYS A 84 7.71 -6.44 -0.16
C LYS A 84 6.45 -6.03 0.60
N LYS A 85 6.61 -5.73 1.90
CA LYS A 85 5.50 -5.49 2.83
C LYS A 85 4.54 -4.40 2.36
N THR A 86 3.28 -4.76 2.14
CA THR A 86 2.21 -3.83 1.71
C THR A 86 0.98 -4.06 2.58
N ILE A 87 0.54 -3.08 3.36
CA ILE A 87 -0.60 -3.23 4.27
C ILE A 87 -1.85 -2.66 3.60
N LEU A 88 -2.77 -3.53 3.18
CA LEU A 88 -4.06 -3.14 2.64
C LEU A 88 -5.05 -2.93 3.78
N LEU A 89 -5.45 -1.68 4.00
CA LEU A 89 -6.34 -1.33 5.10
C LEU A 89 -7.75 -1.90 4.90
N ASP A 90 -8.25 -2.61 5.91
CA ASP A 90 -9.69 -2.78 6.11
C ASP A 90 -10.25 -1.49 6.70
N ARG A 91 -10.55 -0.53 5.83
CA ARG A 91 -10.96 0.82 6.24
C ARG A 91 -12.21 0.81 7.11
N LYS A 92 -13.19 -0.04 6.79
CA LYS A 92 -14.44 -0.15 7.57
C LYS A 92 -14.13 -0.65 8.97
N ARG A 93 -13.37 -1.75 9.06
CA ARG A 93 -12.99 -2.31 10.35
C ARG A 93 -12.11 -1.35 11.17
N LEU A 94 -11.21 -0.62 10.52
CA LEU A 94 -10.37 0.36 11.19
C LEU A 94 -11.19 1.51 11.78
N VAL A 95 -12.18 2.03 11.04
CA VAL A 95 -13.09 3.07 11.55
C VAL A 95 -13.88 2.57 12.76
N GLU A 96 -14.46 1.38 12.69
CA GLU A 96 -15.16 0.77 13.84
C GLU A 96 -14.25 0.65 15.07
N LEU A 97 -13.02 0.18 14.89
CA LEU A 97 -12.05 0.03 15.99
C LEU A 97 -11.62 1.39 16.55
N LEU A 98 -11.48 2.41 15.69
CA LEU A 98 -11.19 3.78 16.12
C LEU A 98 -12.34 4.34 16.97
N ASP A 99 -13.58 4.17 16.53
CA ASP A 99 -14.76 4.64 17.29
C ASP A 99 -14.85 3.98 18.67
N LEU A 100 -14.58 2.67 18.75
CA LEU A 100 -14.50 1.93 20.01
C LEU A 100 -13.34 2.36 20.90
N HIS A 101 -12.23 2.82 20.33
CA HIS A 101 -11.14 3.39 21.11
C HIS A 101 -11.50 4.79 21.63
N LEU A 102 -12.07 5.64 20.77
CA LEU A 102 -12.45 7.02 21.10
C LEU A 102 -13.55 7.07 22.16
N ASN A 103 -14.50 6.13 22.15
CA ASN A 103 -15.54 6.02 23.17
C ASN A 103 -15.06 5.28 24.45
N LYS A 104 -13.76 4.96 24.54
CA LYS A 104 -13.10 4.28 25.66
C LYS A 104 -13.55 2.84 25.92
N THR A 105 -14.27 2.21 24.98
CA THR A 105 -14.58 0.78 25.04
C THR A 105 -13.32 -0.07 24.89
N LEU A 106 -12.39 0.35 24.04
CA LEU A 106 -11.07 -0.28 23.86
C LEU A 106 -9.97 0.61 24.41
N THR A 107 -9.11 0.03 25.24
CA THR A 107 -7.80 0.62 25.58
C THR A 107 -6.91 0.69 24.34
N TRP A 108 -5.85 1.51 24.38
CA TRP A 108 -4.89 1.60 23.29
C TRP A 108 -4.30 0.23 22.91
N ASP A 109 -3.94 -0.59 23.90
CA ASP A 109 -3.35 -1.91 23.65
C ASP A 109 -4.34 -2.86 22.99
N GLN A 110 -5.59 -2.87 23.44
CA GLN A 110 -6.66 -3.68 22.82
C GLN A 110 -6.96 -3.20 21.40
N PHE A 111 -7.02 -1.89 21.18
CA PHE A 111 -7.16 -1.30 19.84
C PHE A 111 -6.02 -1.72 18.92
N ALA A 112 -4.77 -1.58 19.36
CA ALA A 112 -3.59 -1.93 18.58
C ALA A 112 -3.54 -3.42 18.22
N VAL A 113 -3.90 -4.30 19.16
CA VAL A 113 -4.01 -5.75 18.91
C VAL A 113 -5.12 -6.03 17.90
N ALA A 114 -6.30 -5.43 18.05
CA ALA A 114 -7.41 -5.64 17.13
C ALA A 114 -7.11 -5.14 15.72
N VAL A 115 -6.42 -3.99 15.58
CA VAL A 115 -5.98 -3.48 14.27
C VAL A 115 -4.98 -4.43 13.64
N LYS A 116 -3.98 -4.92 14.39
CA LYS A 116 -3.01 -5.90 13.86
C LYS A 116 -3.70 -7.18 13.40
N ALA A 117 -4.62 -7.72 14.20
CA ALA A 117 -5.38 -8.93 13.87
C ALA A 117 -6.24 -8.74 12.60
N ALA A 118 -6.92 -7.59 12.47
CA ALA A 118 -7.74 -7.28 11.29
C ALA A 118 -6.92 -7.19 9.98
N HIS A 119 -5.61 -6.96 10.07
CA HIS A 119 -4.74 -6.75 8.92
C HIS A 119 -3.67 -7.84 8.72
N GLU A 120 -3.63 -8.86 9.57
CA GLU A 120 -2.59 -9.92 9.55
C GLU A 120 -2.43 -10.57 8.17
N LYS A 121 -3.54 -10.90 7.51
CA LYS A 121 -3.55 -11.52 6.17
C LYS A 121 -3.54 -10.51 5.02
N ARG A 122 -3.41 -9.22 5.33
CA ARG A 122 -3.51 -8.10 4.36
C ARG A 122 -2.17 -7.40 4.17
N THR A 123 -1.06 -8.13 4.29
CA THR A 123 0.32 -7.57 4.32
C THR A 123 1.16 -7.84 3.06
N GLY A 124 0.53 -8.06 1.90
CA GLY A 124 1.22 -8.23 0.62
C GLY A 124 1.71 -9.66 0.35
N ALA A 125 1.02 -10.65 0.92
CA ALA A 125 1.25 -12.07 0.64
C ALA A 125 0.96 -12.42 -0.84
N PRO A 126 1.47 -13.57 -1.33
CA PRO A 126 1.01 -14.11 -2.61
C PRO A 126 -0.51 -14.25 -2.61
N THR A 127 -1.15 -13.79 -3.68
CA THR A 127 -2.60 -13.90 -3.87
C THR A 127 -2.90 -14.45 -5.25
N GLN A 128 -3.93 -15.28 -5.39
CA GLN A 128 -4.43 -15.65 -6.71
C GLN A 128 -5.01 -14.41 -7.39
N ARG A 129 -4.72 -14.27 -8.69
CA ARG A 129 -5.35 -13.25 -9.51
C ARG A 129 -6.85 -13.50 -9.53
N ARG A 130 -7.64 -12.47 -9.23
CA ARG A 130 -9.09 -12.57 -9.39
C ARG A 130 -9.43 -12.58 -10.87
N VAL A 131 -10.00 -13.70 -11.33
CA VAL A 131 -10.56 -13.87 -12.68
C VAL A 131 -12.09 -13.79 -12.57
N ILE A 132 -12.71 -13.00 -13.45
CA ILE A 132 -14.18 -12.87 -13.52
C ILE A 132 -14.58 -13.23 -14.94
N SER A 133 -15.03 -14.47 -15.15
CA SER A 133 -15.23 -15.05 -16.49
C SER A 133 -16.17 -14.24 -17.40
N ASP A 134 -17.19 -13.61 -16.82
CA ASP A 134 -18.17 -12.78 -17.52
C ASP A 134 -17.75 -11.30 -17.61
N LYS A 135 -16.68 -10.88 -16.92
CA LYS A 135 -16.21 -9.50 -16.87
C LYS A 135 -14.69 -9.36 -16.84
N PRO A 136 -14.00 -9.65 -17.95
CA PRO A 136 -12.54 -9.54 -18.02
C PRO A 136 -12.00 -8.15 -17.65
N LYS A 137 -12.79 -7.08 -17.87
CA LYS A 137 -12.39 -5.71 -17.49
C LYS A 137 -12.39 -5.45 -15.98
N GLU A 138 -13.10 -6.24 -15.20
CA GLU A 138 -13.19 -6.14 -13.73
C GLU A 138 -12.22 -7.10 -13.02
N GLU A 139 -11.46 -7.89 -13.78
CA GLU A 139 -10.43 -8.80 -13.27
C GLU A 139 -9.18 -8.03 -12.83
N ASP A 140 -8.33 -8.66 -12.03
CA ASP A 140 -7.05 -8.09 -11.66
C ASP A 140 -6.12 -8.04 -12.89
N TYR A 141 -5.74 -6.83 -13.32
CA TYR A 141 -4.77 -6.70 -14.42
C TYR A 141 -3.40 -7.29 -14.06
N PHE A 142 -2.66 -7.72 -15.08
CA PHE A 142 -1.34 -8.33 -14.93
C PHE A 142 -0.40 -7.54 -14.00
N TYR A 143 -0.31 -6.23 -14.18
CA TYR A 143 0.57 -5.36 -13.38
C TYR A 143 0.12 -5.16 -11.93
N ALA A 144 -1.13 -5.50 -11.58
CA ALA A 144 -1.62 -5.46 -10.20
C ALA A 144 -1.25 -6.73 -9.43
N ASN A 145 -1.26 -7.88 -10.12
CA ASN A 145 -0.89 -9.17 -9.56
C ASN A 145 -0.21 -10.03 -10.63
N PRO A 146 1.13 -9.93 -10.81
CA PRO A 146 1.88 -10.64 -11.85
C PRO A 146 2.15 -12.09 -11.44
N GLN A 147 1.10 -12.82 -11.05
CA GLN A 147 1.16 -14.16 -10.50
C GLN A 147 1.99 -15.12 -11.37
N GLU A 148 1.83 -15.07 -12.69
CA GLU A 148 2.53 -15.95 -13.63
C GLU A 148 4.05 -15.74 -13.65
N CYS A 149 4.54 -14.57 -13.22
CA CYS A 149 5.96 -14.29 -13.11
C CYS A 149 6.57 -14.75 -11.77
N LEU A 150 5.73 -15.11 -10.82
CA LEU A 150 6.14 -15.49 -9.47
C LEU A 150 6.30 -17.01 -9.32
N CYS A 151 5.76 -17.80 -10.25
CA CYS A 151 5.74 -19.25 -10.20
C CYS A 151 7.00 -19.83 -10.86
N GLU A 152 7.63 -20.83 -10.23
CA GLU A 152 8.80 -21.51 -10.79
C GLU A 152 8.42 -22.59 -11.84
N GLY A 153 7.13 -22.92 -11.97
CA GLY A 153 6.60 -23.92 -12.90
C GLY A 153 5.30 -23.50 -13.59
N THR A 154 4.73 -24.42 -14.37
CA THR A 154 3.47 -24.20 -15.13
C THR A 154 2.22 -24.08 -14.27
N ASN A 155 2.29 -24.46 -12.99
CA ASN A 155 1.20 -24.35 -12.04
C ASN A 155 1.61 -23.44 -10.87
N CYS A 156 0.76 -22.47 -10.56
CA CYS A 156 1.00 -21.48 -9.52
C CYS A 156 0.44 -21.86 -8.14
N GLN A 157 -0.04 -23.10 -7.97
CA GLN A 157 -0.55 -23.58 -6.68
C GLN A 157 0.55 -23.60 -5.59
N ASP A 158 1.81 -23.83 -5.99
CA ASP A 158 2.95 -23.96 -5.07
C ASP A 158 3.29 -22.66 -4.32
N LEU A 159 2.97 -21.49 -4.90
CA LEU A 159 3.13 -20.18 -4.25
C LEU A 159 2.27 -20.02 -2.98
N PHE A 160 1.18 -20.77 -2.89
CA PHE A 160 0.22 -20.69 -1.79
C PHE A 160 0.45 -21.77 -0.73
N THR A 161 1.23 -22.81 -1.03
CA THR A 161 1.52 -23.93 -0.11
C THR A 161 2.85 -23.76 0.63
N HIS A 162 3.91 -23.26 -0.02
CA HIS A 162 5.26 -23.20 0.56
C HIS A 162 5.47 -22.23 1.73
N ARG A 163 4.52 -21.34 2.02
CA ARG A 163 4.63 -20.42 3.18
C ARG A 163 3.98 -20.94 4.47
N ASN A 164 3.13 -21.96 4.39
CA ASN A 164 2.57 -22.59 5.59
C ASN A 164 3.60 -23.45 6.34
N SER A 165 4.71 -23.84 5.70
CA SER A 165 5.81 -24.62 6.30
C SER A 165 6.91 -23.77 6.95
N ASN A 166 6.95 -22.46 6.69
CA ASN A 166 8.01 -21.57 7.22
C ASN A 166 7.55 -20.75 8.44
N LEU A 167 6.43 -21.13 9.06
CA LEU A 167 5.90 -20.53 10.30
C LEU A 167 6.16 -21.39 11.55
N THR A 168 7.02 -22.42 11.46
CA THR A 168 7.34 -23.35 12.57
C THR A 168 8.79 -23.33 13.05
N HIS A 169 9.54 -22.24 12.86
CA HIS A 169 10.83 -22.04 13.52
C HIS A 169 10.96 -20.64 14.12
#